data_AF-A0A931TK08-F1
#
_entry.id   AF-A0A931TK08-F1
#
_cell.length_a   1.000
_cell.length_b   1.000
_cell.length_c   1.000
_cell.angle_alpha   90.00
_cell.angle_beta   90.00
_cell.angle_gamma   90.00
#
_symmetry.space_group_name_H-M   'P 1'
#
loop_
_entity.id
_entity.type
_entity.pdbx_description
1 polymer ?
#
loop_
_entity_poly.entity_id
_entity_poly.type
_entity_poly.pdbx_seq_one_letter_code
_entity_poly.pdbx_strand_id
1 'polypeptide(L)'
;MIATFATPDLERFRALIVRCLGLQFEDAKLGFLADVLRRRLDATKEEPDLYLARLDAKAVPHEVVMLAQELTVAETYFFRHVEQYRAFAEVALPDRLRYAQAAGGRLSVVSTGCASGEEPYSLAITVRDTIPDRVDAVSILGVDINPALVEKATHGRFSSWVLRDTPPDVQRRWFRAQGREFVLDHTVRSSVRFEVCNLADDTSELWRPHSHDIVFCRNVLMYFAPASAQALVSRIALSLRPGGYLFLGHAETLRGLSNDFHLRHTHGTFYYQRKDRAELGSALPAVVAPRAMSAGEPTPLADWVEGANTWIDTIQRASERIRSLVESPSHAGSAPGASGSRRAKPAREIGLVLELLREERFAEALEAVKALPPESERDTEVLLLRAVLLTHGGQLAVAERACERLLEINELSAEAHYLLALCREGVGDRAGSLYHDQVAVYLDPSFAMGHLHLGLIARRAQDLATARRELEQAIALLEREDASRLLLFGGGFTRDALIGLCRGELLRCGGRP
;
A
#
# COMPACT_ATOMS: atom_id res chain seq x y z
N MET A 1 31.37 1.18 -29.85
CA MET A 1 31.72 2.34 -29.01
C MET A 1 30.43 2.91 -28.47
N ILE A 2 30.25 2.93 -27.14
CA ILE A 2 29.01 3.40 -26.51
C ILE A 2 29.01 4.93 -26.61
N ALA A 3 28.17 5.48 -27.49
CA ALA A 3 27.87 6.91 -27.43
C ALA A 3 27.24 7.18 -26.06
N THR A 4 28.00 7.88 -25.22
CA THR A 4 27.55 8.31 -23.91
C THR A 4 26.78 9.60 -24.16
N PHE A 5 25.47 9.61 -23.90
CA PHE A 5 24.69 10.85 -24.00
C PHE A 5 25.23 11.86 -22.99
N ALA A 6 25.23 13.13 -23.36
CA ALA A 6 25.53 14.19 -22.40
C ALA A 6 24.44 14.18 -21.31
N THR A 7 24.83 14.35 -20.04
CA THR A 7 23.89 14.42 -18.91
C THR A 7 22.71 15.38 -19.15
N PRO A 8 22.89 16.58 -19.76
CA PRO A 8 21.78 17.48 -20.07
C PRO A 8 20.71 16.88 -20.99
N ASP A 9 21.08 16.05 -21.96
CA ASP A 9 20.13 15.44 -22.91
C ASP A 9 19.26 14.38 -22.23
N LEU A 10 19.86 13.59 -21.33
CA LEU A 10 19.14 12.58 -20.55
C LEU A 10 18.19 13.23 -19.54
N GLU A 11 18.61 14.32 -18.91
CA GLU A 11 17.75 15.11 -18.02
C GLU A 11 16.58 15.74 -18.78
N ARG A 12 16.85 16.29 -19.97
CA ARG A 12 15.82 16.80 -20.86
C ARG A 12 14.85 15.68 -21.27
N PHE A 13 15.34 14.51 -21.64
CA PHE A 13 14.52 13.36 -21.98
C PHE A 13 13.65 12.89 -20.80
N ARG A 14 14.23 12.80 -19.60
CA ARG A 14 13.53 12.49 -18.36
C ARG A 14 12.40 13.48 -18.08
N ALA A 15 12.65 14.78 -18.22
CA ALA A 15 11.62 15.81 -18.05
C ALA A 15 10.50 15.69 -19.10
N LEU A 16 10.84 15.36 -20.34
CA LEU A 16 9.86 15.12 -21.41
C LEU A 16 9.00 13.89 -21.13
N ILE A 17 9.56 12.81 -20.58
CA ILE A 17 8.81 11.63 -20.14
C ILE A 17 7.78 12.01 -19.07
N VAL A 18 8.17 12.77 -18.04
CA VAL A 18 7.24 13.25 -17.01
C VAL A 18 6.10 14.03 -17.64
N ARG A 19 6.40 14.90 -18.62
CA ARG A 19 5.39 15.76 -19.21
C ARG A 19 4.46 15.05 -20.20
N CYS A 20 4.97 14.08 -20.97
CA CYS A 20 4.21 13.37 -21.98
C CYS A 20 3.45 12.16 -21.42
N LEU A 21 4.04 11.46 -20.44
CA LEU A 21 3.51 10.20 -19.89
C LEU A 21 3.11 10.31 -18.41
N GLY A 22 3.52 11.38 -17.71
CA GLY A 22 3.31 11.52 -16.27
C GLY A 22 4.33 10.78 -15.41
N LEU A 23 5.17 9.92 -16.01
CA LEU A 23 6.04 8.97 -15.31
C LEU A 23 7.33 9.60 -14.79
N GLN A 24 7.73 9.25 -13.57
CA GLN A 24 8.99 9.65 -12.95
C GLN A 24 9.99 8.49 -12.93
N PHE A 25 11.26 8.82 -13.14
CA PHE A 25 12.38 7.90 -13.05
C PHE A 25 13.47 8.50 -12.15
N GLU A 26 13.90 7.74 -11.14
CA GLU A 26 14.97 8.10 -10.23
C GLU A 26 16.34 8.13 -10.93
N ASP A 27 17.33 8.79 -10.32
CA ASP A 27 18.68 8.90 -10.88
C ASP A 27 19.32 7.53 -11.17
N ALA A 28 19.03 6.53 -10.34
CA ALA A 28 19.46 5.14 -10.53
C ALA A 28 18.96 4.51 -11.85
N LYS A 29 17.91 5.07 -12.46
CA LYS A 29 17.32 4.61 -13.73
C LYS A 29 17.80 5.40 -14.95
N LEU A 30 18.72 6.36 -14.80
CA LEU A 30 19.24 7.14 -15.94
C LEU A 30 19.92 6.26 -17.00
N GLY A 31 20.63 5.20 -16.61
CA GLY A 31 21.22 4.25 -17.56
C GLY A 31 20.16 3.54 -18.41
N PHE A 32 19.05 3.13 -17.78
CA PHE A 32 17.90 2.56 -18.49
C PHE A 32 17.26 3.56 -19.46
N LEU A 33 17.07 4.81 -19.03
CA LEU A 33 16.55 5.87 -19.90
C LEU A 33 17.48 6.17 -21.08
N ALA A 34 18.80 6.12 -20.87
CA ALA A 34 19.78 6.26 -21.94
C ALA A 34 19.66 5.13 -22.98
N ASP A 35 19.44 3.90 -22.54
CA ASP A 35 19.23 2.78 -23.44
C ASP A 35 17.92 2.89 -24.23
N VAL A 36 16.85 3.36 -23.58
CA VAL A 36 15.57 3.66 -24.26
C VAL A 36 15.79 4.76 -25.31
N LEU A 37 16.38 5.90 -24.93
CA LEU A 37 16.63 7.01 -25.84
C LEU A 37 17.45 6.55 -27.05
N ARG A 38 18.49 5.74 -26.84
CA ARG A 38 19.30 5.17 -27.92
C ARG A 38 18.45 4.36 -28.90
N ARG A 39 17.63 3.43 -28.40
CA ARG A 39 16.76 2.61 -29.24
C ARG A 39 15.75 3.46 -30.01
N ARG A 40 15.23 4.52 -29.39
CA ARG A 40 14.30 5.45 -30.06
C ARG A 40 14.99 6.21 -31.19
N LEU A 41 16.17 6.79 -30.95
CA LEU A 41 16.96 7.46 -31.98
C LEU A 41 17.36 6.52 -33.12
N ASP A 42 17.75 5.28 -32.80
CA ASP A 42 18.06 4.25 -33.79
C ASP A 42 16.83 3.88 -34.64
N ALA A 43 15.63 3.88 -34.05
CA ALA A 43 14.39 3.58 -34.74
C ALA A 43 13.90 4.74 -35.60
N THR A 44 14.01 5.99 -35.13
CA THR A 44 13.56 7.18 -35.86
C THR A 44 14.59 7.73 -36.85
N LYS A 45 15.86 7.34 -36.71
CA LYS A 45 17.01 7.87 -37.46
C LYS A 45 17.18 9.38 -37.30
N GLU A 46 16.81 9.91 -36.13
CA GLU A 46 16.93 11.33 -35.80
C GLU A 46 18.15 11.60 -34.92
N GLU A 47 18.67 12.83 -35.01
CA GLU A 47 19.66 13.34 -34.06
C GLU A 47 19.00 13.67 -32.71
N PRO A 48 19.72 13.56 -31.57
CA PRO A 48 19.16 13.74 -30.23
C PRO A 48 18.38 15.04 -30.05
N ASP A 49 18.95 16.18 -30.45
CA ASP A 49 18.31 17.48 -30.26
C ASP A 49 17.01 17.62 -31.05
N LEU A 50 16.98 17.10 -32.29
CA LEU A 50 15.79 17.12 -33.14
C LEU A 50 14.71 16.22 -32.54
N TYR A 51 15.08 15.01 -32.12
CA TYR A 51 14.16 14.08 -31.46
C TYR A 51 13.55 14.68 -30.19
N LEU A 52 14.38 15.24 -29.31
CA LEU A 52 13.93 15.83 -28.05
C LEU A 52 13.06 17.07 -28.31
N ALA A 53 13.42 17.95 -29.25
CA ALA A 53 12.59 19.10 -29.62
C ALA A 53 11.24 18.67 -30.24
N ARG A 54 11.23 17.60 -31.03
CA ARG A 54 10.02 17.06 -31.66
C ARG A 54 9.08 16.43 -30.62
N LEU A 55 9.64 15.69 -29.66
CA LEU A 55 8.90 15.18 -28.49
C LEU A 55 8.41 16.33 -27.62
N ASP A 56 9.20 17.42 -27.53
CA ASP A 56 8.87 18.61 -26.75
C ASP A 56 7.63 19.33 -27.29
N ALA A 57 7.57 19.51 -28.60
CA ALA A 57 6.45 20.15 -29.28
C ALA A 57 5.12 19.37 -29.22
N LYS A 58 5.07 18.19 -28.57
CA LYS A 58 3.95 17.23 -28.62
C LYS A 58 3.53 16.89 -30.06
N ALA A 59 4.44 17.03 -31.02
CA ALA A 59 4.15 16.94 -32.45
C ALA A 59 4.02 15.49 -32.95
N VAL A 60 4.15 14.49 -32.07
CA VAL A 60 4.24 13.07 -32.47
C VAL A 60 3.50 12.17 -31.48
N PRO A 61 2.16 12.08 -31.57
CA PRO A 61 1.37 11.17 -30.75
C PRO A 61 1.85 9.70 -30.83
N HIS A 62 2.31 9.27 -32.01
CA HIS A 62 2.87 7.93 -32.20
C HIS A 62 4.12 7.66 -31.36
N GLU A 63 4.99 8.65 -31.16
CA GLU A 63 6.24 8.44 -30.40
C GLU A 63 5.98 8.23 -28.91
N VAL A 64 4.96 8.92 -28.37
CA VAL A 64 4.50 8.74 -26.98
C VAL A 64 4.05 7.29 -26.76
N VAL A 65 3.35 6.70 -27.74
CA VAL A 65 2.93 5.29 -27.71
C VAL A 65 4.13 4.34 -27.69
N MET A 66 5.14 4.60 -28.51
CA MET A 66 6.35 3.77 -28.55
C MET A 66 7.14 3.85 -27.23
N LEU A 67 7.25 5.05 -26.65
CA LEU A 67 7.88 5.25 -25.35
C LEU A 67 7.11 4.51 -24.25
N ALA A 68 5.78 4.54 -24.27
CA ALA A 68 4.95 3.79 -23.35
C ALA A 68 5.21 2.27 -23.41
N GLN A 69 5.44 1.71 -24.60
CA GLN A 69 5.76 0.28 -24.73
C GLN A 69 7.07 -0.11 -24.02
N GLU A 70 8.06 0.78 -23.99
CA GLU A 70 9.37 0.51 -23.40
C GLU A 70 9.47 0.90 -21.92
N LEU A 71 8.68 1.89 -21.48
CA LEU A 71 8.81 2.51 -20.16
C LEU A 71 7.79 2.02 -19.12
N THR A 72 6.76 1.27 -19.54
CA THR A 72 5.72 0.77 -18.63
C THR A 72 6.08 -0.57 -18.00
N VAL A 73 5.61 -0.80 -16.77
CA VAL A 73 5.76 -2.06 -16.04
C VAL A 73 4.48 -2.88 -16.17
N ALA A 74 4.60 -4.14 -16.59
CA ALA A 74 3.47 -5.00 -16.93
C ALA A 74 3.10 -6.05 -15.84
N GLU A 75 3.63 -5.94 -14.62
CA GLU A 75 3.41 -6.96 -13.58
C GLU A 75 1.99 -6.87 -12.99
N THR A 76 1.16 -7.84 -13.33
CA THR A 76 -0.21 -7.98 -12.84
C THR A 76 -0.64 -9.45 -12.83
N TYR A 77 -1.68 -9.75 -12.07
CA TYR A 77 -2.24 -11.08 -11.94
C TYR A 77 -3.69 -11.04 -11.48
N PHE A 78 -4.42 -12.10 -11.77
CA PHE A 78 -5.84 -12.21 -11.45
C PHE A 78 -6.06 -12.18 -9.94
N PHE A 79 -7.12 -11.50 -9.49
CA PHE A 79 -7.49 -11.35 -8.08
C PHE A 79 -6.37 -10.85 -7.16
N ARG A 80 -5.41 -10.09 -7.71
CA ARG A 80 -4.38 -9.39 -6.92
C ARG A 80 -5.04 -8.61 -5.78
N HIS A 81 -4.71 -8.96 -4.53
CA HIS A 81 -5.36 -8.48 -3.31
C HIS A 81 -6.89 -8.64 -3.32
N VAL A 82 -7.32 -9.87 -3.07
CA VAL A 82 -8.72 -10.33 -3.17
C VAL A 82 -9.68 -9.52 -2.29
N GLU A 83 -9.19 -8.94 -1.21
CA GLU A 83 -9.91 -8.11 -0.24
C GLU A 83 -10.62 -6.93 -0.92
N GLN A 84 -9.97 -6.30 -1.91
CA GLN A 84 -10.55 -5.18 -2.66
C GLN A 84 -11.69 -5.62 -3.59
N TYR A 85 -11.62 -6.84 -4.14
CA TYR A 85 -12.72 -7.39 -4.93
C TYR A 85 -13.91 -7.77 -4.05
N ARG A 86 -13.68 -8.24 -2.81
CA ARG A 86 -14.75 -8.47 -1.82
C ARG A 86 -15.43 -7.16 -1.43
N ALA A 87 -14.65 -6.12 -1.09
CA ALA A 87 -15.20 -4.80 -0.80
C ALA A 87 -15.96 -4.21 -2.00
N PHE A 88 -15.48 -4.43 -3.22
CA PHE A 88 -16.21 -4.09 -4.44
C PHE A 88 -17.55 -4.83 -4.55
N ALA A 89 -17.54 -6.16 -4.41
CA ALA A 89 -18.72 -7.01 -4.53
C ALA A 89 -19.80 -6.70 -3.48
N GLU A 90 -19.39 -6.50 -2.23
CA GLU A 90 -20.32 -6.42 -1.09
C GLU A 90 -20.71 -4.99 -0.73
N VAL A 91 -19.91 -3.99 -1.13
CA VAL A 91 -20.15 -2.57 -0.77
C VAL A 91 -20.36 -1.70 -1.99
N ALA A 92 -19.34 -1.54 -2.84
CA ALA A 92 -19.36 -0.54 -3.89
C ALA A 92 -20.37 -0.90 -5.01
N LEU A 93 -20.42 -2.16 -5.42
CA LEU A 93 -21.28 -2.64 -6.49
C LEU A 93 -22.78 -2.52 -6.13
N PRO A 94 -23.28 -3.02 -4.99
CA PRO A 94 -24.70 -2.88 -4.64
C PRO A 94 -25.13 -1.42 -4.46
N ASP A 95 -24.29 -0.61 -3.82
CA ASP A 95 -24.56 0.81 -3.57
C ASP A 95 -24.66 1.59 -4.90
N ARG A 96 -23.70 1.40 -5.81
CA ARG A 96 -23.71 2.08 -7.10
C ARG A 96 -24.71 1.52 -8.09
N LEU A 97 -25.09 0.25 -7.97
CA LEU A 97 -26.13 -0.33 -8.81
C LEU A 97 -27.49 0.29 -8.50
N ARG A 98 -27.82 0.49 -7.21
CA ARG A 98 -29.02 1.22 -6.79
C ARG A 98 -29.07 2.63 -7.36
N TYR A 99 -27.94 3.34 -7.30
CA TYR A 99 -27.83 4.70 -7.83
C TYR A 99 -28.05 4.73 -9.35
N ALA A 100 -27.36 3.87 -10.10
CA ALA A 100 -27.50 3.79 -11.55
C ALA A 100 -28.92 3.43 -11.98
N GLN A 101 -29.59 2.51 -11.25
CA GLN A 101 -30.99 2.16 -11.51
C GLN A 101 -31.95 3.33 -11.31
N ALA A 102 -31.79 4.10 -10.24
CA ALA A 102 -32.61 5.28 -9.99
C ALA A 102 -32.44 6.34 -11.10
N ALA A 103 -31.25 6.40 -11.71
CA ALA A 103 -30.95 7.25 -12.85
C ALA A 103 -31.32 6.64 -14.22
N GLY A 104 -31.87 5.42 -14.27
CA GLY A 104 -32.21 4.72 -15.52
C GLY A 104 -31.01 4.31 -16.38
N GLY A 105 -29.81 4.23 -15.79
CA GLY A 105 -28.55 3.98 -16.49
C GLY A 105 -27.86 2.66 -16.11
N ARG A 106 -26.70 2.43 -16.73
CA ARG A 106 -25.77 1.35 -16.38
C ARG A 106 -24.70 1.87 -15.42
N LEU A 107 -24.24 1.01 -14.52
CA LEU A 107 -23.08 1.27 -13.69
C LEU A 107 -21.82 1.25 -14.56
N SER A 108 -20.98 2.28 -14.45
CA SER A 108 -19.69 2.38 -15.13
C SER A 108 -18.54 2.10 -14.15
N VAL A 109 -17.79 1.01 -14.43
CA VAL A 109 -16.55 0.66 -13.76
C VAL A 109 -15.38 0.88 -14.72
N VAL A 110 -14.33 1.55 -14.24
CA VAL A 110 -13.09 1.69 -15.00
C VAL A 110 -11.93 1.11 -14.21
N SER A 111 -11.05 0.37 -14.89
CA SER A 111 -9.72 0.01 -14.40
C SER A 111 -8.69 0.76 -15.24
N THR A 112 -7.91 1.61 -14.57
CA THR A 112 -6.88 2.47 -15.16
C THR A 112 -5.50 1.87 -14.91
N GLY A 113 -4.67 1.80 -15.95
CA GLY A 113 -3.43 1.03 -15.91
C GLY A 113 -3.69 -0.47 -15.88
N CYS A 114 -4.60 -0.95 -16.73
CA CYS A 114 -5.09 -2.32 -16.65
C CYS A 114 -4.10 -3.40 -17.10
N ALA A 115 -2.93 -3.02 -17.61
CA ALA A 115 -1.91 -3.91 -18.16
C ALA A 115 -2.53 -4.95 -19.11
N SER A 116 -2.26 -6.25 -18.92
CA SER A 116 -2.78 -7.31 -19.78
C SER A 116 -4.21 -7.79 -19.43
N GLY A 117 -4.97 -7.01 -18.67
CA GLY A 117 -6.41 -7.17 -18.50
C GLY A 117 -6.85 -8.04 -17.32
N GLU A 118 -5.92 -8.57 -16.52
CA GLU A 118 -6.21 -9.41 -15.36
C GLU A 118 -7.17 -8.74 -14.36
N GLU A 119 -7.01 -7.44 -14.08
CA GLU A 119 -7.89 -6.69 -13.16
C GLU A 119 -9.30 -6.47 -13.75
N PRO A 120 -9.49 -5.92 -14.96
CA PRO A 120 -10.81 -5.81 -15.59
C PRO A 120 -11.56 -7.15 -15.66
N TYR A 121 -10.86 -8.24 -15.96
CA TYR A 121 -11.50 -9.56 -15.99
C TYR A 121 -11.82 -10.10 -14.59
N SER A 122 -10.99 -9.82 -13.59
CA SER A 122 -11.32 -10.13 -12.18
C SER A 122 -12.57 -9.38 -11.73
N LEU A 123 -12.74 -8.11 -12.12
CA LEU A 123 -13.96 -7.34 -11.88
C LEU A 123 -15.16 -7.95 -12.60
N ALA A 124 -15.02 -8.34 -13.87
CA ALA A 124 -16.09 -8.96 -14.64
C ALA A 124 -16.56 -10.29 -14.04
N ILE A 125 -15.62 -11.14 -13.60
CA ILE A 125 -15.94 -12.38 -12.88
C ILE A 125 -16.65 -12.06 -11.56
N THR A 126 -16.15 -11.09 -10.80
CA THR A 126 -16.77 -10.68 -9.53
C THR A 126 -18.20 -10.18 -9.72
N VAL A 127 -18.48 -9.39 -10.76
CA VAL A 127 -19.83 -8.95 -11.12
C VAL A 127 -20.73 -10.15 -11.45
N ARG A 128 -20.24 -11.10 -12.23
CA ARG A 128 -20.99 -12.32 -12.59
C ARG A 128 -21.33 -13.19 -11.38
N ASP A 129 -20.42 -13.27 -10.42
CA ASP A 129 -20.60 -14.06 -9.22
C ASP A 129 -21.56 -13.37 -8.23
N THR A 130 -21.59 -12.04 -8.23
CA THR A 130 -22.43 -11.26 -7.31
C THR A 130 -23.85 -11.03 -7.84
N ILE A 131 -24.00 -10.77 -9.15
CA ILE A 131 -25.28 -10.40 -9.78
C ILE A 131 -25.46 -11.11 -11.15
N PRO A 132 -25.51 -12.45 -11.20
CA PRO A 132 -25.52 -13.21 -12.45
C PRO A 132 -26.66 -12.81 -13.41
N ASP A 133 -27.84 -12.47 -12.89
CA ASP A 133 -29.01 -12.10 -13.71
C ASP A 133 -29.01 -10.64 -14.19
N ARG A 134 -28.00 -9.85 -13.78
CA ARG A 134 -27.95 -8.40 -14.03
C ARG A 134 -26.58 -7.92 -14.51
N VAL A 135 -25.79 -8.81 -15.09
CA VAL A 135 -24.44 -8.51 -15.61
C VAL A 135 -24.45 -7.35 -16.62
N ASP A 136 -25.50 -7.25 -17.45
CA ASP A 136 -25.66 -6.18 -18.44
C ASP A 136 -25.93 -4.81 -17.83
N ALA A 137 -26.30 -4.74 -16.54
CA ALA A 137 -26.45 -3.48 -15.82
C ALA A 137 -25.09 -2.83 -15.49
N VAL A 138 -23.99 -3.54 -15.69
CA VAL A 138 -22.62 -3.05 -15.44
C VAL A 138 -21.86 -2.95 -16.76
N SER A 139 -21.06 -1.91 -16.90
CA SER A 139 -20.10 -1.74 -18.00
C SER A 139 -18.70 -1.61 -17.41
N ILE A 140 -17.76 -2.39 -17.93
CA ILE A 140 -16.37 -2.41 -17.47
C ILE A 140 -15.46 -1.96 -18.62
N LEU A 141 -14.64 -0.96 -18.34
CA LEU A 141 -13.61 -0.45 -19.25
C LEU A 141 -12.23 -0.64 -18.60
N GLY A 142 -11.33 -1.36 -19.27
CA GLY A 142 -9.90 -1.38 -18.94
C GLY A 142 -9.16 -0.42 -19.85
N VAL A 143 -8.34 0.47 -19.29
CA VAL A 143 -7.47 1.36 -20.09
C VAL A 143 -6.02 1.22 -19.69
N ASP A 144 -5.15 1.23 -20.69
CA ASP A 144 -3.69 1.26 -20.48
C ASP A 144 -3.04 2.08 -21.60
N ILE A 145 -1.88 2.66 -21.32
CA ILE A 145 -1.14 3.44 -22.30
C ILE A 145 -0.35 2.55 -23.26
N ASN A 146 -0.03 1.31 -22.86
CA ASN A 146 0.74 0.37 -23.65
C ASN A 146 -0.18 -0.45 -24.57
N PRO A 147 -0.17 -0.19 -25.90
CA PRO A 147 -1.07 -0.87 -26.84
C PRO A 147 -0.80 -2.38 -26.93
N ALA A 148 0.43 -2.83 -26.68
CA ALA A 148 0.76 -4.26 -26.71
C ALA A 148 0.12 -5.02 -25.53
N LEU A 149 0.02 -4.38 -24.36
CA LEU A 149 -0.68 -4.96 -23.21
C LEU A 149 -2.19 -4.95 -23.42
N VAL A 150 -2.74 -3.86 -23.97
CA VAL A 150 -4.16 -3.78 -24.37
C VAL A 150 -4.51 -4.86 -25.38
N GLU A 151 -3.69 -5.04 -26.42
CA GLU A 151 -3.89 -6.10 -27.40
C GLU A 151 -3.88 -7.48 -26.73
N LYS A 152 -2.89 -7.77 -25.87
CA LYS A 152 -2.84 -9.02 -25.10
C LYS A 152 -4.10 -9.21 -24.25
N ALA A 153 -4.62 -8.15 -23.64
CA ALA A 153 -5.85 -8.18 -22.86
C ALA A 153 -7.05 -8.63 -23.71
N THR A 154 -7.21 -8.10 -24.93
CA THR A 154 -8.32 -8.48 -25.83
C THR A 154 -8.29 -9.95 -26.27
N HIS A 155 -7.11 -10.57 -26.30
CA HIS A 155 -6.98 -11.99 -26.63
C HIS A 155 -7.52 -12.90 -25.52
N GLY A 156 -7.41 -12.49 -24.25
CA GLY A 156 -7.90 -13.27 -23.11
C GLY A 156 -7.17 -14.61 -22.93
N ARG A 157 -5.88 -14.66 -23.28
CA ARG A 157 -5.02 -15.84 -23.14
C ARG A 157 -3.89 -15.55 -22.16
N PHE A 158 -3.71 -16.43 -21.20
CA PHE A 158 -2.90 -16.17 -20.01
C PHE A 158 -1.97 -17.34 -19.69
N SER A 159 -0.81 -17.06 -19.11
CA SER A 159 0.06 -18.10 -18.56
C SER A 159 -0.49 -18.62 -17.22
N SER A 160 0.02 -19.75 -16.74
CA SER A 160 -0.28 -20.20 -15.36
C SER A 160 0.18 -19.21 -14.29
N TRP A 161 1.27 -18.46 -14.54
CA TRP A 161 1.87 -17.55 -13.57
C TRP A 161 0.95 -16.42 -13.15
N VAL A 162 0.15 -15.87 -14.07
CA VAL A 162 -0.79 -14.78 -13.76
C VAL A 162 -2.07 -15.28 -13.06
N LEU A 163 -2.21 -16.61 -12.92
CA LEU A 163 -3.31 -17.26 -12.17
C LEU A 163 -2.89 -17.75 -10.78
N ARG A 164 -1.65 -17.47 -10.34
CA ARG A 164 -1.07 -17.99 -9.09
C ARG A 164 -1.93 -17.77 -7.84
N ASP A 165 -2.63 -16.64 -7.77
CA ASP A 165 -3.47 -16.26 -6.63
C ASP A 165 -4.98 -16.34 -6.99
N THR A 166 -5.33 -16.84 -8.18
CA THR A 166 -6.72 -17.02 -8.58
C THR A 166 -7.34 -18.19 -7.81
N PRO A 167 -8.51 -18.02 -7.16
CA PRO A 167 -9.18 -19.10 -6.47
C PRO A 167 -9.36 -20.35 -7.37
N PRO A 168 -9.08 -21.58 -6.88
CA PRO A 168 -9.11 -22.78 -7.73
C PRO A 168 -10.47 -23.05 -8.38
N ASP A 169 -11.56 -22.70 -7.71
CA ASP A 169 -12.92 -22.81 -8.24
C ASP A 169 -13.17 -21.82 -9.39
N VAL A 170 -12.69 -20.58 -9.26
CA VAL A 170 -12.72 -19.56 -10.31
C VAL A 170 -11.92 -20.02 -11.52
N GLN A 171 -10.71 -20.55 -11.31
CA GLN A 171 -9.89 -21.11 -12.39
C GLN A 171 -10.64 -22.20 -13.17
N ARG A 172 -11.24 -23.17 -12.46
CA ARG A 172 -12.00 -24.28 -13.09
C ARG A 172 -13.23 -23.82 -13.86
N ARG A 173 -13.92 -22.79 -13.36
CA ARG A 173 -15.16 -22.28 -13.98
C ARG A 173 -14.87 -21.51 -15.25
N TRP A 174 -13.93 -20.57 -15.19
CA TRP A 174 -13.78 -19.52 -16.20
C TRP A 174 -12.60 -19.69 -17.13
N PHE A 175 -11.70 -20.64 -16.87
CA PHE A 175 -10.53 -20.86 -17.71
C PHE A 175 -10.52 -22.28 -18.29
N ARG A 176 -9.97 -22.39 -19.49
CA ARG A 176 -9.73 -23.66 -20.19
C ARG A 176 -8.25 -23.75 -20.55
N ALA A 177 -7.61 -24.83 -20.13
CA ALA A 177 -6.21 -25.07 -20.49
C ALA A 177 -6.12 -25.41 -21.99
N GLN A 178 -5.26 -24.71 -22.73
CA GLN A 178 -4.97 -24.96 -24.13
C GLN A 178 -3.45 -24.89 -24.36
N GLY A 179 -2.80 -26.06 -24.36
CA GLY A 179 -1.35 -26.16 -24.43
C GLY A 179 -0.69 -25.59 -23.16
N ARG A 180 0.13 -24.55 -23.33
CA ARG A 180 0.85 -23.88 -22.21
C ARG A 180 0.08 -22.69 -21.63
N GLU A 181 -1.08 -22.36 -22.20
CA GLU A 181 -1.86 -21.18 -21.83
C GLU A 181 -3.25 -21.58 -21.30
N PHE A 182 -3.88 -20.64 -20.63
CA PHE A 182 -5.26 -20.68 -20.17
C PHE A 182 -6.05 -19.66 -20.98
N VAL A 183 -7.13 -20.12 -21.60
CA VAL A 183 -8.08 -19.28 -22.34
C VAL A 183 -9.24 -18.93 -21.44
N LEU A 184 -9.51 -17.63 -21.31
CA LEU A 184 -10.64 -17.11 -20.55
C LEU A 184 -11.95 -17.36 -21.31
N ASP A 185 -13.01 -17.70 -20.58
CA ASP A 185 -14.34 -17.90 -21.10
C ASP A 185 -14.82 -16.69 -21.92
N HIS A 186 -15.41 -16.96 -23.09
CA HIS A 186 -15.81 -15.92 -24.02
C HIS A 186 -16.83 -14.95 -23.41
N THR A 187 -17.73 -15.42 -22.54
CA THR A 187 -18.76 -14.57 -21.94
C THR A 187 -18.15 -13.54 -21.00
N VAL A 188 -17.13 -13.92 -20.22
CA VAL A 188 -16.36 -12.98 -19.39
C VAL A 188 -15.60 -12.02 -20.30
N ARG A 189 -14.92 -12.56 -21.31
CA ARG A 189 -14.10 -11.78 -22.25
C ARG A 189 -14.90 -10.67 -22.95
N SER A 190 -16.11 -10.99 -23.44
CA SER A 190 -16.97 -10.03 -24.14
C SER A 190 -17.67 -9.02 -23.24
N SER A 191 -17.56 -9.15 -21.90
CA SER A 191 -18.13 -8.19 -20.94
C SER A 191 -17.20 -7.04 -20.57
N VAL A 192 -15.96 -7.04 -21.06
CA VAL A 192 -14.97 -5.99 -20.82
C VAL A 192 -14.58 -5.33 -22.14
N ARG A 193 -14.54 -3.99 -22.14
CA ARG A 193 -13.97 -3.21 -23.24
C ARG A 193 -12.57 -2.74 -22.86
N PHE A 194 -11.68 -2.66 -23.84
CA PHE A 194 -10.33 -2.18 -23.66
C PHE A 194 -10.01 -1.04 -24.60
N GLU A 195 -9.32 -0.01 -24.10
CA GLU A 195 -8.93 1.16 -24.88
C GLU A 195 -7.48 1.56 -24.54
N VAL A 196 -6.75 2.03 -25.55
CA VAL A 196 -5.44 2.64 -25.34
C VAL A 196 -5.65 4.07 -24.87
N CYS A 197 -5.21 4.40 -23.66
CA CYS A 197 -5.40 5.72 -23.06
C CYS A 197 -4.16 6.16 -22.28
N ASN A 198 -3.73 7.39 -22.52
CA ASN A 198 -2.72 8.04 -21.70
C ASN A 198 -3.39 8.76 -20.53
N LEU A 199 -3.14 8.30 -19.30
CA LEU A 199 -3.74 8.90 -18.10
C LEU A 199 -3.22 10.33 -17.81
N ALA A 200 -2.10 10.73 -18.42
CA ALA A 200 -1.57 12.08 -18.35
C ALA A 200 -2.26 13.06 -19.32
N ASP A 201 -2.99 12.56 -20.32
CA ASP A 201 -3.78 13.37 -21.25
C ASP A 201 -5.06 13.85 -20.57
N ASP A 202 -5.19 15.16 -20.38
CA ASP A 202 -6.34 15.81 -19.74
C ASP A 202 -7.51 16.07 -20.71
N THR A 203 -7.31 15.87 -22.02
CA THR A 203 -8.34 16.01 -23.05
C THR A 203 -9.13 14.73 -23.30
N SER A 204 -8.71 13.62 -22.69
CA SER A 204 -9.36 12.32 -22.87
C SER A 204 -10.81 12.31 -22.39
N GLU A 205 -11.68 11.64 -23.15
CA GLU A 205 -13.09 11.42 -22.79
C GLU A 205 -13.27 10.60 -21.52
N LEU A 206 -12.21 9.91 -21.08
CA LEU A 206 -12.13 9.23 -19.78
C LEU A 206 -12.38 10.19 -18.61
N TRP A 207 -12.02 11.47 -18.76
CA TRP A 207 -12.11 12.46 -17.67
C TRP A 207 -13.38 13.29 -17.70
N ARG A 208 -14.36 12.93 -18.54
CA ARG A 208 -15.68 13.59 -18.55
C ARG A 208 -16.25 13.63 -17.13
N PRO A 209 -16.72 14.79 -16.64
CA PRO A 209 -17.27 14.87 -15.29
C PRO A 209 -18.43 13.89 -15.08
N HIS A 210 -18.43 13.20 -13.93
CA HIS A 210 -19.52 12.30 -13.53
C HIS A 210 -19.85 11.16 -14.52
N SER A 211 -18.85 10.71 -15.29
CA SER A 211 -18.94 9.59 -16.23
C SER A 211 -18.86 8.21 -15.57
N HIS A 212 -18.21 8.11 -14.40
CA HIS A 212 -17.86 6.83 -13.77
C HIS A 212 -18.44 6.66 -12.37
N ASP A 213 -18.86 5.45 -12.02
CA ASP A 213 -19.35 5.14 -10.67
C ASP A 213 -18.23 4.58 -9.78
N ILE A 214 -17.34 3.78 -10.36
CA ILE A 214 -16.25 3.10 -9.67
C ILE A 214 -14.99 3.16 -10.54
N VAL A 215 -13.86 3.56 -9.94
CA VAL A 215 -12.55 3.59 -10.57
C VAL A 215 -11.58 2.73 -9.78
N PHE A 216 -10.89 1.82 -10.48
CA PHE A 216 -9.71 1.11 -10.00
C PHE A 216 -8.48 1.79 -10.62
N CYS A 217 -7.55 2.26 -9.79
CA CYS A 217 -6.29 2.88 -10.20
C CYS A 217 -5.18 2.32 -9.30
N ARG A 218 -4.86 1.04 -9.53
CA ARG A 218 -4.05 0.25 -8.60
C ARG A 218 -2.67 -0.03 -9.17
N ASN A 219 -1.65 0.25 -8.37
CA ASN A 219 -0.25 0.15 -8.73
C ASN A 219 0.10 1.01 -9.95
N VAL A 220 -0.42 2.24 -10.01
CA VAL A 220 -0.23 3.20 -11.11
C VAL A 220 0.39 4.50 -10.61
N LEU A 221 -0.21 5.12 -9.58
CA LEU A 221 0.22 6.40 -9.02
C LEU A 221 1.67 6.35 -8.52
N MET A 222 2.13 5.18 -8.07
CA MET A 222 3.51 4.97 -7.62
C MET A 222 4.59 5.27 -8.68
N TYR A 223 4.23 5.28 -9.97
CA TYR A 223 5.15 5.61 -11.06
C TYR A 223 5.06 7.07 -11.52
N PHE A 224 4.04 7.81 -11.06
CA PHE A 224 3.81 9.18 -11.52
C PHE A 224 4.66 10.17 -10.73
N ALA A 225 5.15 11.22 -11.41
CA ALA A 225 5.72 12.37 -10.73
C ALA A 225 4.67 13.01 -9.79
N PRO A 226 5.04 13.58 -8.63
CA PRO A 226 4.08 14.08 -7.64
C PRO A 226 2.99 15.01 -8.21
N ALA A 227 3.39 15.97 -9.06
CA ALA A 227 2.45 16.90 -9.70
C ALA A 227 1.51 16.18 -10.69
N SER A 228 2.04 15.20 -11.44
CA SER A 228 1.26 14.38 -12.38
C SER A 228 0.28 13.47 -11.64
N ALA A 229 0.69 12.87 -10.51
CA ALA A 229 -0.17 12.06 -9.66
C ALA A 229 -1.32 12.89 -9.06
N GLN A 230 -1.02 14.10 -8.56
CA GLN A 230 -2.02 15.02 -8.04
C GLN A 230 -3.02 15.43 -9.13
N ALA A 231 -2.54 15.75 -10.33
CA ALA A 231 -3.40 16.09 -11.46
C ALA A 231 -4.28 14.90 -11.89
N LEU A 232 -3.73 13.68 -11.91
CA LEU A 232 -4.48 12.46 -12.22
C LEU A 232 -5.57 12.19 -11.17
N VAL A 233 -5.25 12.27 -9.88
CA VAL A 233 -6.24 12.13 -8.79
C VAL A 233 -7.35 13.17 -8.91
N SER A 234 -7.01 14.40 -9.27
CA SER A 234 -8.00 15.47 -9.47
C SER A 234 -8.96 15.16 -10.63
N ARG A 235 -8.45 14.60 -11.73
CA ARG A 235 -9.26 14.14 -12.87
C ARG A 235 -10.14 12.94 -12.51
N ILE A 236 -9.62 11.98 -11.75
CA ILE A 236 -10.40 10.84 -11.23
C ILE A 236 -11.53 11.35 -10.32
N ALA A 237 -11.23 12.29 -9.42
CA ALA A 237 -12.23 12.89 -8.55
C ALA A 237 -13.32 13.58 -9.35
N LEU A 238 -12.97 14.31 -10.42
CA LEU A 238 -13.92 14.97 -11.32
C LEU A 238 -14.82 13.97 -12.05
N SER A 239 -14.24 12.90 -12.62
CA SER A 239 -14.94 11.93 -13.45
C SER A 239 -15.84 10.97 -12.66
N LEU A 240 -15.53 10.69 -11.40
CA LEU A 240 -16.39 9.90 -10.53
C LEU A 240 -17.76 10.59 -10.32
N ARG A 241 -18.84 9.84 -10.08
CA ARG A 241 -20.10 10.43 -9.59
C ARG A 241 -19.98 10.76 -8.10
N PRO A 242 -20.77 11.70 -7.56
CA PRO A 242 -20.86 11.90 -6.11
C PRO A 242 -21.16 10.56 -5.41
N GLY A 243 -20.47 10.27 -4.29
CA GLY A 243 -20.51 8.97 -3.63
C GLY A 243 -19.83 7.81 -4.39
N GLY A 244 -19.20 8.06 -5.54
CA GLY A 244 -18.45 7.08 -6.32
C GLY A 244 -17.23 6.53 -5.59
N TYR A 245 -16.73 5.37 -6.02
CA TYR A 245 -15.65 4.66 -5.32
C TYR A 245 -14.34 4.68 -6.10
N LEU A 246 -13.23 4.82 -5.38
CA LEU A 246 -11.87 4.72 -5.89
C LEU A 246 -11.08 3.66 -5.12
N PHE A 247 -10.54 2.69 -5.84
CA PHE A 247 -9.65 1.66 -5.31
C PHE A 247 -8.21 1.94 -5.78
N LEU A 248 -7.28 2.05 -4.84
CA LEU A 248 -5.84 2.21 -5.09
C LEU A 248 -5.07 0.95 -4.64
N GLY A 249 -3.83 0.78 -5.09
CA GLY A 249 -2.96 -0.28 -4.59
C GLY A 249 -2.59 -0.08 -3.13
N HIS A 250 -2.12 -1.14 -2.47
CA HIS A 250 -1.88 -1.17 -1.02
C HIS A 250 -0.81 -0.17 -0.56
N ALA A 251 0.15 0.13 -1.42
CA ALA A 251 1.22 1.10 -1.15
C ALA A 251 0.86 2.54 -1.54
N GLU A 252 -0.33 2.77 -2.12
CA GLU A 252 -0.72 4.06 -2.68
C GLU A 252 -1.72 4.78 -1.76
N THR A 253 -1.57 6.10 -1.61
CA THR A 253 -2.41 6.89 -0.71
C THR A 253 -2.79 8.23 -1.33
N LEU A 254 -3.99 8.72 -0.98
CA LEU A 254 -4.43 10.07 -1.34
C LEU A 254 -3.95 11.14 -0.35
N ARG A 255 -3.27 10.75 0.74
CA ARG A 255 -2.72 11.71 1.71
C ARG A 255 -1.76 12.66 1.02
N GLY A 256 -2.04 13.97 1.11
CA GLY A 256 -1.26 15.01 0.44
C GLY A 256 -1.57 15.19 -1.06
N LEU A 257 -2.44 14.36 -1.65
CA LEU A 257 -2.87 14.46 -3.05
C LEU A 257 -4.28 15.02 -3.21
N SER A 258 -5.24 14.61 -2.37
CA SER A 258 -6.62 15.10 -2.42
C SER A 258 -7.34 14.97 -1.07
N ASN A 259 -8.26 15.91 -0.81
CA ASN A 259 -9.19 15.88 0.33
C ASN A 259 -10.64 15.57 -0.10
N ASP A 260 -10.86 15.22 -1.37
CA ASP A 260 -12.20 15.04 -1.97
C ASP A 260 -12.85 13.69 -1.64
N PHE A 261 -12.17 12.86 -0.84
CA PHE A 261 -12.57 11.49 -0.57
C PHE A 261 -12.65 11.21 0.94
N HIS A 262 -13.60 10.35 1.31
CA HIS A 262 -13.63 9.65 2.58
C HIS A 262 -12.81 8.37 2.47
N LEU A 263 -11.86 8.16 3.38
CA LEU A 263 -11.18 6.87 3.53
C LEU A 263 -12.16 5.87 4.15
N ARG A 264 -12.43 4.77 3.44
CA ARG A 264 -13.25 3.65 3.91
C ARG A 264 -12.35 2.44 4.17
N HIS A 265 -12.77 1.63 5.15
CA HIS A 265 -12.06 0.43 5.52
C HIS A 265 -13.04 -0.67 5.91
N THR A 266 -13.06 -1.74 5.11
CA THR A 266 -13.84 -2.96 5.35
C THR A 266 -13.10 -4.13 4.68
N HIS A 267 -13.45 -5.37 5.01
CA HIS A 267 -12.89 -6.58 4.36
C HIS A 267 -11.35 -6.70 4.43
N GLY A 268 -10.70 -6.05 5.41
CA GLY A 268 -9.24 -6.04 5.53
C GLY A 268 -8.54 -5.16 4.49
N THR A 269 -9.24 -4.21 3.86
CA THR A 269 -8.66 -3.31 2.86
C THR A 269 -9.16 -1.88 3.04
N PHE A 270 -8.40 -0.94 2.46
CA PHE A 270 -8.79 0.45 2.31
C PHE A 270 -9.23 0.76 0.87
N TYR A 271 -10.16 1.69 0.75
CA TYR A 271 -10.62 2.28 -0.50
C TYR A 271 -11.24 3.65 -0.19
N TYR A 272 -11.57 4.40 -1.23
CA TYR A 272 -11.97 5.80 -1.10
C TYR A 272 -13.38 5.99 -1.66
N GLN A 273 -14.18 6.83 -1.00
CA GLN A 273 -15.49 7.21 -1.47
C GLN A 273 -15.52 8.72 -1.71
N ARG A 274 -15.90 9.16 -2.92
CA ARG A 274 -15.99 10.58 -3.27
C ARG A 274 -17.01 11.29 -2.38
N LYS A 275 -16.61 12.41 -1.79
CA LYS A 275 -17.48 13.28 -0.98
C LYS A 275 -18.56 13.93 -1.83
N ASP A 276 -19.72 14.17 -1.22
CA ASP A 276 -20.76 14.95 -1.86
C ASP A 276 -20.41 16.44 -1.88
N ARG A 277 -20.89 17.16 -2.91
CA ARG A 277 -20.59 18.60 -3.10
C ARG A 277 -21.07 19.48 -1.93
N ALA A 278 -22.09 19.03 -1.18
CA ALA A 278 -22.57 19.69 0.02
C ALA A 278 -21.57 19.59 1.19
N GLU A 279 -20.80 18.51 1.28
CA GLU A 279 -19.80 18.30 2.33
C GLU A 279 -18.51 19.09 2.05
N LEU A 280 -18.15 19.26 0.78
CA LEU A 280 -16.98 20.02 0.30
C LEU A 280 -17.08 21.53 0.57
N GLY A 281 -18.29 22.08 0.74
CA GLY A 281 -18.53 23.52 0.97
C GLY A 281 -18.52 23.97 2.43
N SER A 282 -18.43 23.06 3.41
CA SER A 282 -18.62 23.37 4.84
C SER A 282 -17.31 23.59 5.64
N ALA A 283 -16.14 23.46 5.01
CA ALA A 283 -14.86 23.41 5.71
C ALA A 283 -13.92 24.56 5.33
N LEU A 284 -14.25 25.79 5.73
CA LEU A 284 -13.26 26.86 5.98
C LEU A 284 -13.76 27.76 7.11
N PRO A 285 -13.11 27.82 8.29
CA PRO A 285 -13.23 28.99 9.16
C PRO A 285 -12.52 30.17 8.50
N ALA A 286 -13.19 31.32 8.45
CA ALA A 286 -12.65 32.55 7.88
C ALA A 286 -11.34 32.94 8.58
N VAL A 287 -10.31 33.23 7.76
CA VAL A 287 -9.04 33.83 8.20
C VAL A 287 -9.35 35.22 8.77
N VAL A 288 -9.27 35.38 10.09
CA VAL A 288 -9.25 36.69 10.74
C VAL A 288 -7.83 37.25 10.62
N ALA A 289 -7.72 38.45 10.05
CA ALA A 289 -6.45 39.16 9.84
C ALA A 289 -5.68 39.39 11.17
N PRO A 290 -4.34 39.38 11.15
CA PRO A 290 -3.54 39.48 12.36
C PRO A 290 -3.58 40.91 12.91
N ARG A 291 -4.03 41.05 14.16
CA ARG A 291 -3.89 42.27 14.94
C ARG A 291 -2.54 42.23 15.65
N ALA A 292 -1.72 43.26 15.44
CA ALA A 292 -0.40 43.41 16.05
C ALA A 292 -0.49 43.40 17.58
N MET A 293 0.35 42.59 18.24
CA MET A 293 0.61 42.71 19.68
C MET A 293 2.11 42.61 19.98
N SER A 294 2.49 43.44 20.94
CA SER A 294 3.82 43.74 21.44
C SER A 294 4.43 42.60 22.28
N ALA A 295 5.76 42.68 22.41
CA ALA A 295 6.61 41.82 23.22
C ALA A 295 6.15 41.66 24.69
N GLY A 296 6.22 40.42 25.17
CA GLY A 296 6.03 40.00 26.56
C GLY A 296 6.55 38.56 26.75
N GLU A 297 7.15 38.29 27.91
CA GLU A 297 8.04 37.18 28.29
C GLU A 297 7.51 35.73 28.14
N PRO A 298 8.41 34.72 28.10
CA PRO A 298 8.04 33.32 27.87
C PRO A 298 7.43 32.66 29.12
N THR A 299 6.18 32.24 29.01
CA THR A 299 5.47 31.42 30.02
C THR A 299 5.74 29.92 29.79
N PRO A 300 5.79 29.07 30.84
CA PRO A 300 6.23 27.67 30.73
C PRO A 300 5.29 26.78 29.91
N LEU A 301 5.90 25.85 29.19
CA LEU A 301 5.31 24.91 28.22
C LEU A 301 4.57 23.74 28.91
N ALA A 302 3.56 24.04 29.74
CA ALA A 302 2.81 23.02 30.50
C ALA A 302 1.33 22.84 30.10
N ASP A 303 0.74 23.69 29.24
CA ASP A 303 -0.70 23.64 28.95
C ASP A 303 -1.07 23.39 27.47
N TRP A 304 -0.34 22.49 26.79
CA TRP A 304 -0.76 21.96 25.49
C TRP A 304 -0.75 20.44 25.52
N VAL A 305 -1.82 19.85 26.04
CA VAL A 305 -2.11 18.42 25.94
C VAL A 305 -3.24 18.18 24.94
N GLU A 306 -3.12 17.05 24.24
CA GLU A 306 -4.15 16.21 23.61
C GLU A 306 -4.37 16.29 22.08
N GLY A 307 -3.99 15.19 21.42
CA GLY A 307 -4.28 14.90 20.00
C GLY A 307 -3.46 13.73 19.42
N ALA A 308 -3.67 12.53 19.96
CA ALA A 308 -3.19 11.19 19.56
C ALA A 308 -2.53 11.01 18.17
N ASN A 309 -1.28 10.54 18.17
CA ASN A 309 -0.67 9.66 17.14
C ASN A 309 0.70 9.16 17.66
N THR A 310 0.69 8.16 18.53
CA THR A 310 1.88 7.36 18.87
C THR A 310 2.11 6.27 17.81
N TRP A 311 3.33 5.74 17.72
CA TRP A 311 3.61 4.59 16.82
C TRP A 311 2.73 3.39 17.22
N ILE A 312 2.42 3.28 18.51
CA ILE A 312 1.49 2.32 19.08
C ILE A 312 0.03 2.59 18.74
N ASP A 313 -0.44 3.83 18.66
CA ASP A 313 -1.80 4.10 18.13
C ASP A 313 -1.94 3.61 16.68
N THR A 314 -0.84 3.62 15.93
CA THR A 314 -0.80 3.14 14.54
C THR A 314 -0.90 1.61 14.47
N ILE A 315 -0.31 0.90 15.45
CA ILE A 315 -0.36 -0.56 15.60
C ILE A 315 -1.66 -1.03 16.29
N GLN A 316 -2.16 -0.31 17.30
CA GLN A 316 -3.35 -0.62 18.10
C GLN A 316 -4.66 -0.37 17.36
N ARG A 317 -4.75 0.65 16.49
CA ARG A 317 -5.95 0.88 15.65
C ARG A 317 -6.22 -0.25 14.66
N ALA A 318 -5.21 -1.09 14.36
CA ALA A 318 -5.40 -2.34 13.63
C ALA A 318 -6.04 -3.43 14.52
N SER A 319 -5.65 -3.50 15.80
CA SER A 319 -6.06 -4.56 16.75
C SER A 319 -7.40 -4.31 17.49
N GLU A 320 -7.79 -3.06 17.77
CA GLU A 320 -9.03 -2.73 18.53
C GLU A 320 -10.33 -3.00 17.76
N ARG A 321 -10.27 -3.07 16.43
CA ARG A 321 -11.40 -3.42 15.56
C ARG A 321 -11.92 -4.85 15.74
N ILE A 322 -11.09 -5.75 16.30
CA ILE A 322 -11.46 -7.15 16.52
C ILE A 322 -12.03 -7.37 17.94
N ARG A 323 -11.49 -6.67 18.96
CA ARG A 323 -11.96 -6.81 20.36
C ARG A 323 -13.41 -6.33 20.54
N SER A 324 -13.78 -5.26 19.84
CA SER A 324 -15.15 -4.72 19.86
C SER A 324 -16.19 -5.59 19.14
N LEU A 325 -15.76 -6.64 18.42
CA LEU A 325 -16.63 -7.63 17.78
C LEU A 325 -16.79 -8.93 18.59
N VAL A 326 -16.02 -9.12 19.68
CA VAL A 326 -15.98 -10.36 20.47
C VAL A 326 -16.67 -10.21 21.84
N GLU A 327 -16.89 -8.97 22.32
CA GLU A 327 -17.64 -8.73 23.56
C GLU A 327 -19.15 -8.61 23.31
N SER A 328 -19.78 -9.74 23.00
CA SER A 328 -21.21 -10.01 23.26
C SER A 328 -21.36 -11.51 23.52
N PRO A 329 -22.08 -11.93 24.58
CA PRO A 329 -21.97 -13.30 25.09
C PRO A 329 -22.76 -14.31 24.24
N SER A 330 -22.33 -15.57 24.30
CA SER A 330 -22.92 -16.84 23.79
C SER A 330 -22.49 -17.26 22.37
N HIS A 331 -22.10 -18.51 22.08
CA HIS A 331 -22.43 -19.80 22.69
C HIS A 331 -21.24 -20.78 22.75
N ALA A 332 -21.20 -21.55 23.84
CA ALA A 332 -20.44 -22.79 23.95
C ALA A 332 -20.94 -23.82 22.92
N GLY A 333 -20.03 -24.35 22.11
CA GLY A 333 -20.26 -25.44 21.16
C GLY A 333 -19.14 -26.47 21.28
N SER A 334 -19.52 -27.69 21.66
CA SER A 334 -18.72 -28.87 21.97
C SER A 334 -17.66 -29.25 20.92
N ALA A 335 -16.46 -29.60 21.41
CA ALA A 335 -15.43 -30.32 20.65
C ALA A 335 -15.73 -31.82 20.58
N PRO A 336 -15.50 -32.51 19.43
CA PRO A 336 -15.33 -33.94 19.42
C PRO A 336 -13.85 -34.30 19.56
N GLY A 337 -13.55 -35.17 20.52
CA GLY A 337 -12.22 -35.70 20.75
C GLY A 337 -11.74 -36.62 19.62
N ALA A 338 -10.43 -36.59 19.37
CA ALA A 338 -9.71 -37.70 18.77
C ALA A 338 -8.32 -37.78 19.40
N SER A 339 -8.15 -38.82 20.22
CA SER A 339 -6.88 -39.31 20.73
C SER A 339 -5.95 -39.67 19.56
N GLY A 340 -4.70 -39.22 19.60
CA GLY A 340 -3.67 -39.61 18.65
C GLY A 340 -2.31 -39.01 18.97
N SER A 341 -1.59 -39.63 19.91
CA SER A 341 -0.18 -39.37 20.19
C SER A 341 0.66 -39.43 18.90
N ARG A 342 1.17 -38.28 18.45
CA ARG A 342 2.39 -38.15 17.64
C ARG A 342 3.10 -36.85 18.02
N ARG A 343 4.22 -36.98 18.74
CA ARG A 343 5.21 -35.91 18.98
C ARG A 343 5.48 -35.15 17.68
N ALA A 344 4.96 -33.94 17.55
CA ALA A 344 5.41 -32.98 16.56
C ALA A 344 6.59 -32.20 17.15
N LYS A 345 7.56 -31.83 16.31
CA LYS A 345 8.76 -31.09 16.75
C LYS A 345 8.37 -29.63 17.04
N PRO A 346 8.97 -28.96 18.05
CA PRO A 346 8.71 -27.55 18.39
C PRO A 346 8.75 -26.59 17.19
N ALA A 347 9.63 -26.87 16.21
CA ALA A 347 9.76 -26.08 14.98
C ALA A 347 8.50 -26.04 14.10
N ARG A 348 7.63 -27.08 14.12
CA ARG A 348 6.37 -27.06 13.37
C ARG A 348 5.30 -26.21 14.05
N GLU A 349 5.33 -26.14 15.38
CA GLU A 349 4.37 -25.39 16.18
C GLU A 349 4.71 -23.89 16.18
N ILE A 350 6.00 -23.54 16.24
CA ILE A 350 6.48 -22.17 16.01
C ILE A 350 6.15 -21.69 14.58
N GLY A 351 6.24 -22.57 13.59
CA GLY A 351 5.84 -22.26 12.20
C GLY A 351 4.39 -21.78 12.09
N LEU A 352 3.46 -22.44 12.80
CA LEU A 352 2.06 -22.02 12.86
C LEU A 352 1.90 -20.66 13.54
N VAL A 353 2.64 -20.39 14.62
CA VAL A 353 2.61 -19.09 15.31
C VAL A 353 3.07 -17.96 14.37
N LEU A 354 4.13 -18.19 13.59
CA LEU A 354 4.64 -17.23 12.62
C LEU A 354 3.69 -17.02 11.43
N GLU A 355 2.98 -18.06 11.00
CA GLU A 355 1.91 -17.95 10.00
C GLU A 355 0.74 -17.11 10.51
N LEU A 356 0.26 -17.39 11.71
CA LEU A 356 -0.81 -16.63 12.34
C LEU A 356 -0.41 -15.17 12.60
N LEU A 357 0.85 -14.93 12.97
CA LEU A 357 1.41 -13.58 13.08
C LEU A 357 1.40 -12.84 11.73
N ARG A 358 1.79 -13.52 10.64
CA ARG A 358 1.77 -12.96 9.28
C ARG A 358 0.35 -12.62 8.81
N GLU A 359 -0.64 -13.39 9.26
CA GLU A 359 -2.06 -13.16 9.01
C GLU A 359 -2.70 -12.15 9.99
N GLU A 360 -1.91 -11.55 10.89
CA GLU A 360 -2.37 -10.63 11.95
C GLU A 360 -3.41 -11.23 12.91
N ARG A 361 -3.46 -12.55 13.00
CA ARG A 361 -4.38 -13.32 13.88
C ARG A 361 -3.78 -13.47 15.28
N PHE A 362 -3.50 -12.36 15.94
CA PHE A 362 -2.73 -12.33 17.20
C PHE A 362 -3.36 -13.13 18.34
N ALA A 363 -4.69 -13.13 18.46
CA ALA A 363 -5.40 -13.89 19.49
C ALA A 363 -5.19 -15.41 19.31
N GLU A 364 -5.31 -15.90 18.08
CA GLU A 364 -5.11 -17.32 17.76
C GLU A 364 -3.63 -17.71 17.86
N ALA A 365 -2.72 -16.82 17.46
CA ALA A 365 -1.29 -17.00 17.65
C ALA A 365 -0.93 -17.10 19.14
N LEU A 366 -1.55 -16.29 20.01
CA LEU A 366 -1.36 -16.38 21.46
C LEU A 366 -1.90 -17.69 22.04
N GLU A 367 -3.04 -18.17 21.56
CA GLU A 367 -3.54 -19.50 21.97
C GLU A 367 -2.62 -20.62 21.47
N ALA A 368 -2.07 -20.52 20.25
CA ALA A 368 -1.08 -21.46 19.75
C ALA A 368 0.21 -21.45 20.59
N VAL A 369 0.69 -20.28 21.03
CA VAL A 369 1.82 -20.16 21.96
C VAL A 369 1.51 -20.75 23.33
N LYS A 370 0.30 -20.56 23.86
CA LYS A 370 -0.14 -21.17 25.14
C LYS A 370 -0.27 -22.69 25.05
N ALA A 371 -0.57 -23.22 23.88
CA ALA A 371 -0.69 -24.66 23.63
C ALA A 371 0.66 -25.36 23.47
N LEU A 372 1.78 -24.62 23.44
CA LEU A 372 3.12 -25.20 23.42
C LEU A 372 3.41 -26.00 24.70
N PRO A 373 4.30 -27.00 24.65
CA PRO A 373 4.65 -27.81 25.81
C PRO A 373 5.15 -26.97 27.00
N PRO A 374 4.89 -27.37 28.27
CA PRO A 374 5.32 -26.63 29.45
C PRO A 374 6.84 -26.39 29.51
N GLU A 375 7.64 -27.25 28.89
CA GLU A 375 9.10 -27.07 28.82
C GLU A 375 9.51 -25.81 28.02
N SER A 376 8.63 -25.33 27.13
CA SER A 376 8.84 -24.14 26.30
C SER A 376 8.60 -22.82 27.05
N GLU A 377 8.09 -22.84 28.29
CA GLU A 377 7.77 -21.61 29.05
C GLU A 377 8.99 -20.76 29.42
N ARG A 378 10.19 -21.36 29.41
CA ARG A 378 11.47 -20.67 29.67
C ARG A 378 12.33 -20.51 28.41
N ASP A 379 11.82 -20.94 27.25
CA ASP A 379 12.51 -20.79 25.99
C ASP A 379 12.49 -19.30 25.56
N THR A 380 13.66 -18.75 25.29
CA THR A 380 13.82 -17.32 24.97
C THR A 380 13.14 -16.93 23.65
N GLU A 381 13.10 -17.83 22.66
CA GLU A 381 12.43 -17.59 21.38
C GLU A 381 10.91 -17.57 21.54
N VAL A 382 10.38 -18.49 22.35
CA VAL A 382 8.94 -18.55 22.67
C VAL A 382 8.50 -17.35 23.51
N LEU A 383 9.31 -16.94 24.49
CA LEU A 383 9.05 -15.74 25.29
C LEU A 383 9.08 -14.47 24.43
N LEU A 384 10.02 -14.37 23.49
CA LEU A 384 10.10 -13.25 22.54
C LEU A 384 8.87 -13.21 21.62
N LEU A 385 8.49 -14.34 21.03
CA LEU A 385 7.28 -14.45 20.19
C LEU A 385 6.02 -14.04 20.95
N ARG A 386 5.90 -14.47 22.21
CA ARG A 386 4.79 -14.07 23.09
C ARG A 386 4.79 -12.56 23.32
N ALA A 387 5.94 -11.96 23.59
CA ALA A 387 6.07 -10.52 23.80
C ALA A 387 5.70 -9.71 22.54
N VAL A 388 6.14 -10.15 21.36
CA VAL A 388 5.76 -9.57 20.06
C VAL A 388 4.24 -9.58 19.87
N LEU A 389 3.62 -10.75 20.05
CA LEU A 389 2.18 -10.93 19.88
C LEU A 389 1.35 -10.09 20.85
N LEU A 390 1.77 -9.99 22.12
CA LEU A 390 1.10 -9.16 23.11
C LEU A 390 1.24 -7.67 22.79
N THR A 391 2.39 -7.24 22.29
CA THR A 391 2.65 -5.85 21.90
C THR A 391 1.78 -5.47 20.70
N HIS A 392 1.78 -6.28 19.64
CA HIS A 392 0.95 -6.04 18.44
C HIS A 392 -0.55 -6.15 18.75
N GLY A 393 -0.94 -7.07 19.63
CA GLY A 393 -2.31 -7.20 20.15
C GLY A 393 -2.75 -6.09 21.10
N GLY A 394 -1.87 -5.12 21.42
CA GLY A 394 -2.15 -3.97 22.27
C GLY A 394 -2.25 -4.27 23.76
N GLN A 395 -1.85 -5.46 24.21
CA GLN A 395 -1.85 -5.86 25.63
C GLN A 395 -0.57 -5.41 26.34
N LEU A 396 -0.29 -4.11 26.32
CA LEU A 396 1.04 -3.55 26.68
C LEU A 396 1.51 -3.92 28.09
N ALA A 397 0.63 -3.86 29.09
CA ALA A 397 0.99 -4.22 30.47
C ALA A 397 1.29 -5.73 30.67
N VAL A 398 0.83 -6.58 29.76
CA VAL A 398 1.15 -8.02 29.77
C VAL A 398 2.40 -8.28 28.93
N ALA A 399 2.56 -7.54 27.83
CA ALA A 399 3.76 -7.56 26.99
C ALA A 399 5.01 -7.13 27.77
N GLU A 400 4.90 -6.07 28.58
CA GLU A 400 5.99 -5.57 29.45
C GLU A 400 6.50 -6.68 30.39
N ARG A 401 5.59 -7.35 31.11
CA ARG A 401 5.94 -8.49 31.99
C ARG A 401 6.55 -9.67 31.23
N ALA A 402 6.14 -9.90 29.99
CA ALA A 402 6.75 -10.94 29.15
C ALA A 402 8.18 -10.55 28.74
N CYS A 403 8.43 -9.28 28.45
CA CYS A 403 9.77 -8.76 28.15
C CYS A 403 10.67 -8.80 29.40
N GLU A 404 10.17 -8.43 30.57
CA GLU A 404 10.92 -8.52 31.83
C GLU A 404 11.35 -9.96 32.14
N ARG A 405 10.44 -10.93 31.99
CA ARG A 405 10.77 -12.36 32.13
C ARG A 405 11.77 -12.86 31.11
N LEU A 406 11.73 -12.33 29.88
CA LEU A 406 12.73 -12.65 28.86
C LEU A 406 14.10 -12.08 29.26
N LEU A 407 14.14 -10.86 29.79
CA LEU A 407 15.38 -10.22 30.25
C LEU A 407 15.96 -10.85 31.52
N GLU A 408 15.13 -11.44 32.39
CA GLU A 408 15.59 -12.26 33.52
C GLU A 408 16.41 -13.49 33.06
N ILE A 409 16.14 -13.99 31.86
CA ILE A 409 16.80 -15.18 31.28
C ILE A 409 17.92 -14.77 30.31
N ASN A 410 17.70 -13.71 29.55
CA ASN A 410 18.62 -13.15 28.57
C ASN A 410 18.66 -11.62 28.68
N GLU A 411 19.50 -11.13 29.58
CA GLU A 411 19.68 -9.69 29.88
C GLU A 411 20.15 -8.87 28.66
N LEU A 412 20.68 -9.52 27.61
CA LEU A 412 21.26 -8.86 26.43
C LEU A 412 20.33 -8.91 25.21
N SER A 413 19.02 -9.14 25.37
CA SER A 413 18.08 -9.12 24.25
C SER A 413 17.73 -7.69 23.82
N ALA A 414 18.28 -7.26 22.68
CA ALA A 414 17.93 -5.99 22.05
C ALA A 414 16.44 -5.92 21.66
N GLU A 415 15.86 -7.04 21.23
CA GLU A 415 14.46 -7.16 20.85
C GLU A 415 13.52 -6.93 22.02
N ALA A 416 13.82 -7.51 23.18
CA ALA A 416 13.03 -7.33 24.40
C ALA A 416 13.05 -5.86 24.84
N HIS A 417 14.20 -5.20 24.74
CA HIS A 417 14.33 -3.77 25.03
C HIS A 417 13.54 -2.91 24.04
N TYR A 418 13.58 -3.19 22.74
CA TYR A 418 12.73 -2.48 21.78
C TYR A 418 11.22 -2.65 22.08
N LEU A 419 10.77 -3.86 22.38
CA LEU A 419 9.36 -4.09 22.75
C LEU A 419 8.97 -3.39 24.05
N LEU A 420 9.86 -3.29 25.03
CA LEU A 420 9.66 -2.45 26.22
C LEU A 420 9.57 -0.96 25.86
N ALA A 421 10.41 -0.49 24.94
CA ALA A 421 10.37 0.89 24.48
C ALA A 421 9.00 1.24 23.86
N LEU A 422 8.43 0.30 23.09
CA LEU A 422 7.05 0.39 22.63
C LEU A 422 6.10 0.41 23.83
N CYS A 423 6.10 -0.60 24.70
CA CYS A 423 5.17 -0.64 25.84
C CYS A 423 5.17 0.66 26.67
N ARG A 424 6.35 1.24 26.92
CA ARG A 424 6.53 2.53 27.62
C ARG A 424 5.95 3.71 26.84
N GLU A 425 6.19 3.80 25.53
CA GLU A 425 5.60 4.85 24.69
C GLU A 425 4.06 4.80 24.75
N GLY A 426 3.48 3.60 24.70
CA GLY A 426 2.03 3.41 24.64
C GLY A 426 1.30 3.79 25.93
N VAL A 427 2.00 3.77 27.07
CA VAL A 427 1.48 4.30 28.35
C VAL A 427 1.90 5.75 28.61
N GLY A 428 2.55 6.40 27.64
CA GLY A 428 2.98 7.80 27.72
C GLY A 428 4.32 8.02 28.45
N ASP A 429 5.02 6.97 28.88
CA ASP A 429 6.35 7.08 29.49
C ASP A 429 7.43 7.26 28.43
N ARG A 430 7.63 8.52 28.02
CA ARG A 430 8.64 8.89 27.02
C ARG A 430 10.08 8.65 27.47
N ALA A 431 10.35 8.81 28.77
CA ALA A 431 11.70 8.66 29.30
C ALA A 431 12.10 7.19 29.34
N GLY A 432 11.21 6.32 29.82
CA GLY A 432 11.40 4.87 29.77
C GLY A 432 11.49 4.33 28.34
N SER A 433 10.69 4.88 27.43
CA SER A 433 10.75 4.53 26.00
C SER A 433 12.13 4.84 25.39
N LEU A 434 12.61 6.07 25.57
CA LEU A 434 13.94 6.50 25.09
C LEU A 434 15.07 5.67 25.69
N TYR A 435 15.03 5.38 26.99
CA TYR A 435 16.03 4.54 27.65
C TYR A 435 16.13 3.16 27.00
N HIS A 436 14.99 2.49 26.83
CA HIS A 436 14.98 1.13 26.30
C HIS A 436 15.35 1.06 24.82
N ASP A 437 14.97 2.03 24.00
CA ASP A 437 15.41 2.09 22.62
C ASP A 437 16.94 2.31 22.52
N GLN A 438 17.51 3.18 23.37
CA GLN A 438 18.96 3.40 23.43
C GLN A 438 19.70 2.12 23.82
N VAL A 439 19.17 1.37 24.79
CA VAL A 439 19.72 0.08 25.19
C VAL A 439 19.59 -0.94 24.05
N ALA A 440 18.46 -1.01 23.35
CA ALA A 440 18.26 -1.90 22.21
C ALA A 440 19.29 -1.65 21.10
N VAL A 441 19.48 -0.39 20.71
CA VAL A 441 20.48 0.01 19.70
C VAL A 441 21.92 -0.18 20.19
N TYR A 442 22.19 0.00 21.48
CA TYR A 442 23.51 -0.26 22.04
C TYR A 442 23.87 -1.76 22.01
N LEU A 443 22.92 -2.62 22.37
CA LEU A 443 23.08 -4.08 22.37
C LEU A 443 23.17 -4.66 20.95
N ASP A 444 22.37 -4.13 20.03
CA ASP A 444 22.43 -4.48 18.62
C ASP A 444 22.36 -3.23 17.71
N PRO A 445 23.54 -2.68 17.33
CA PRO A 445 23.62 -1.54 16.41
C PRO A 445 23.13 -1.82 14.98
N SER A 446 22.83 -3.09 14.66
CA SER A 446 22.27 -3.48 13.37
C SER A 446 20.75 -3.53 13.37
N PHE A 447 20.10 -3.34 14.52
CA PHE A 447 18.66 -3.48 14.64
C PHE A 447 17.92 -2.24 14.13
N ALA A 448 17.40 -2.32 12.90
CA ALA A 448 16.88 -1.16 12.19
C ALA A 448 15.64 -0.54 12.87
N MET A 449 14.80 -1.35 13.50
CA MET A 449 13.57 -0.87 14.14
C MET A 449 13.85 -0.03 15.40
N GLY A 450 14.92 -0.34 16.15
CA GLY A 450 15.35 0.49 17.28
C GLY A 450 15.76 1.89 16.83
N HIS A 451 16.56 1.98 15.77
CA HIS A 451 16.95 3.26 15.16
C HIS A 451 15.76 4.04 14.61
N LEU A 452 14.83 3.36 13.94
CA LEU A 452 13.61 3.99 13.42
C LEU A 452 12.81 4.62 14.56
N HIS A 453 12.55 3.86 15.63
CA HIS A 453 11.72 4.33 16.74
C HIS A 453 12.39 5.49 17.51
N LEU A 454 13.71 5.42 17.76
CA LEU A 454 14.49 6.55 18.29
C LEU A 454 14.37 7.79 17.44
N GLY A 455 14.48 7.65 16.11
CA GLY A 455 14.35 8.75 15.17
C GLY A 455 12.99 9.45 15.26
N LEU A 456 11.91 8.67 15.38
CA LEU A 456 10.55 9.18 15.55
C LEU A 456 10.34 9.88 16.90
N ILE A 457 10.88 9.33 17.99
CA ILE A 457 10.84 9.95 19.32
C ILE A 457 11.62 11.27 19.32
N ALA A 458 12.86 11.26 18.82
CA ALA A 458 13.71 12.44 18.75
C ALA A 458 13.05 13.57 17.93
N ARG A 459 12.42 13.23 16.80
CA ARG A 459 11.67 14.20 16.00
C ARG A 459 10.51 14.84 16.78
N ARG A 460 9.74 14.04 17.52
CA ARG A 460 8.64 14.55 18.37
C ARG A 460 9.16 15.42 19.51
N ALA A 461 10.34 15.11 20.03
CA ALA A 461 11.05 15.92 21.00
C ALA A 461 11.75 17.16 20.40
N GLN A 462 11.65 17.37 19.08
CA GLN A 462 12.34 18.43 18.33
C GLN A 462 13.88 18.35 18.38
N ASP A 463 14.44 17.20 18.77
CA ASP A 463 15.86 16.91 18.61
C ASP A 463 16.12 16.45 17.16
N LEU A 464 16.17 17.42 16.26
CA LEU A 464 16.33 17.18 14.83
C LEU A 464 17.70 16.56 14.49
N ALA A 465 18.73 16.78 15.31
CA ALA A 465 20.06 16.25 15.05
C ALA A 465 20.08 14.74 15.29
N THR A 466 19.57 14.30 16.44
CA THR A 466 19.39 12.88 16.75
C THR A 466 18.39 12.25 15.79
N ALA A 467 17.26 12.90 15.50
CA ALA A 467 16.27 12.37 14.56
C ALA A 467 16.88 12.06 13.19
N ARG A 468 17.67 12.98 12.61
CA ARG A 468 18.33 12.73 11.32
C ARG A 468 19.28 11.54 11.39
N ARG A 469 20.18 11.52 12.37
CA ARG A 469 21.17 10.45 12.53
C ARG A 469 20.52 9.08 12.64
N GLU A 470 19.52 8.95 13.50
CA GLU A 470 18.87 7.65 13.74
C GLU A 470 18.01 7.23 12.54
N LEU A 471 17.33 8.15 11.85
CA LEU A 471 16.56 7.83 10.65
C LEU A 471 17.45 7.45 9.45
N GLU A 472 18.59 8.11 9.26
CA GLU A 472 19.60 7.74 8.25
C GLU A 472 20.14 6.33 8.51
N GLN A 473 20.46 6.03 9.77
CA GLN A 473 20.92 4.71 10.19
C GLN A 473 19.84 3.65 9.98
N ALA A 474 18.58 3.96 10.34
CA ALA A 474 17.45 3.06 10.10
C ALA A 474 17.28 2.73 8.61
N ILE A 475 17.40 3.71 7.71
CA ILE A 475 17.33 3.47 6.25
C ILE A 475 18.41 2.49 5.81
N ALA A 476 19.67 2.75 6.18
CA ALA A 476 20.80 1.92 5.79
C ALA A 476 20.68 0.48 6.29
N LEU A 477 20.14 0.29 7.50
CA LEU A 477 19.93 -1.03 8.09
C LEU A 477 18.72 -1.75 7.48
N LEU A 478 17.61 -1.05 7.26
CA LEU A 478 16.39 -1.63 6.68
C LEU A 478 16.64 -2.27 5.32
N GLU A 479 17.53 -1.70 4.49
CA GLU A 479 17.91 -2.28 3.19
C GLU A 479 18.45 -3.71 3.31
N ARG A 480 19.04 -4.06 4.46
CA ARG A 480 19.72 -5.35 4.71
C ARG A 480 19.04 -6.17 5.81
N GLU A 481 18.00 -5.63 6.43
CA GLU A 481 17.30 -6.25 7.56
C GLU A 481 16.63 -7.56 7.16
N ASP A 482 16.73 -8.56 8.03
CA ASP A 482 16.20 -9.88 7.75
C ASP A 482 14.66 -9.90 7.70
N ALA A 483 14.09 -10.69 6.79
CA ALA A 483 12.65 -10.75 6.59
C ALA A 483 11.89 -11.31 7.81
N SER A 484 12.52 -12.22 8.58
CA SER A 484 11.93 -12.73 9.82
C SER A 484 11.93 -11.68 10.93
N ARG A 485 12.99 -10.85 11.02
CA ARG A 485 13.06 -9.74 11.96
C ARG A 485 12.05 -8.65 11.63
N LEU A 486 11.86 -8.35 10.35
CA LEU A 486 10.80 -7.45 9.88
C LEU A 486 9.39 -7.98 10.16
N LEU A 487 9.15 -9.29 10.01
CA LEU A 487 7.87 -9.91 10.37
C LEU A 487 7.55 -9.72 11.86
N LEU A 488 8.56 -9.83 12.73
CA LEU A 488 8.39 -9.73 14.18
C LEU A 488 8.24 -8.27 14.67
N PHE A 489 9.03 -7.34 14.14
CA PHE A 489 9.17 -6.01 14.73
C PHE A 489 8.72 -4.87 13.83
N GLY A 490 8.48 -5.14 12.56
CA GLY A 490 8.09 -4.17 11.55
C GLY A 490 6.62 -3.75 11.63
N GLY A 491 5.84 -4.26 12.60
CA GLY A 491 4.44 -3.83 12.81
C GLY A 491 3.52 -4.05 11.61
N GLY A 492 3.79 -5.09 10.80
CA GLY A 492 3.05 -5.40 9.57
C GLY A 492 3.48 -4.59 8.33
N PHE A 493 4.41 -3.64 8.48
CA PHE A 493 4.92 -2.85 7.36
C PHE A 493 5.98 -3.61 6.56
N THR A 494 5.98 -3.39 5.24
CA THR A 494 7.06 -3.90 4.38
C THR A 494 8.34 -3.10 4.59
N ARG A 495 9.49 -3.69 4.22
CA ARG A 495 10.79 -3.00 4.22
C ARG A 495 10.72 -1.64 3.51
N ASP A 496 10.14 -1.62 2.31
CA ASP A 496 10.05 -0.39 1.51
C ASP A 496 9.15 0.66 2.15
N ALA A 497 8.08 0.24 2.84
CA ALA A 497 7.21 1.15 3.58
C ALA A 497 7.94 1.78 4.78
N LEU A 498 8.74 0.99 5.50
CA LEU A 498 9.55 1.47 6.62
C LEU A 498 10.67 2.41 6.14
N ILE A 499 11.33 2.11 5.02
CA ILE A 499 12.32 3.00 4.39
C ILE A 499 11.66 4.31 3.93
N GLY A 500 10.48 4.22 3.29
CA GLY A 500 9.70 5.37 2.87
C GLY A 500 9.28 6.26 4.04
N LEU A 501 8.86 5.65 5.16
CA LEU A 501 8.58 6.36 6.41
C LEU A 501 9.82 7.11 6.91
N CYS A 502 10.96 6.42 7.00
CA CYS A 502 12.21 7.03 7.47
C CYS A 502 12.63 8.21 6.60
N ARG A 503 12.60 8.06 5.27
CA ARG A 503 12.91 9.15 4.32
C ARG A 503 11.96 10.34 4.47
N GLY A 504 10.67 10.07 4.62
CA GLY A 504 9.66 11.10 4.83
C GLY A 504 9.89 11.90 6.12
N GLU A 505 10.25 11.23 7.21
CA GLU A 505 10.57 11.89 8.47
C GLU A 505 11.93 12.58 8.45
N LEU A 506 12.92 12.02 7.75
CA LEU A 506 14.23 12.61 7.58
C LEU A 506 14.16 13.95 6.83
N LEU A 507 13.35 14.01 5.76
CA LEU A 507 13.06 15.24 5.03
C LEU A 507 12.42 16.31 5.93
N ARG A 508 11.49 15.92 6.81
CA ARG A 508 10.87 16.85 7.79
C ARG A 508 11.87 17.37 8.82
N CYS A 509 12.95 16.64 9.06
CA CYS A 509 14.05 17.08 9.92
C CYS A 509 15.12 17.90 9.17
N GLY A 510 14.93 18.20 7.88
CA GLY A 510 15.91 18.90 7.05
C GLY A 510 17.13 18.04 6.67
N GLY A 511 17.01 16.72 6.78
CA GLY A 511 18.02 15.77 6.30
C GLY A 511 17.98 15.61 4.78
N ARG A 512 19.08 15.09 4.20
CA ARG A 512 19.12 14.71 2.78
C ARG A 512 18.75 13.22 2.67
N PRO A 513 17.87 12.86 1.73
CA PRO A 513 17.32 11.50 1.62
C PRO A 513 18.34 10.46 1.17
#